data_AF-A0A8J5XJM7-F1
#
_entry.id   AF-A0A8J5XJM7-F1
#
_cell.length_a   1.000
_cell.length_b   1.000
_cell.length_c   1.000
_cell.angle_alpha   90.00
_cell.angle_beta   90.00
_cell.angle_gamma   90.00
#
_symmetry.space_group_name_H-M   'P 1'
#
loop_
_entity.id
_entity.type
_entity.pdbx_description
1 polymer ?
#
loop_
_entity_poly.entity_id
_entity_poly.type
_entity_poly.pdbx_seq_one_letter_code
_entity_poly.pdbx_strand_id
1 'polypeptide(L)'
;MLLLALSARLAARRRAGLRLERALSAGAVQAQQVAALAPRDWAADSRRPGLLGRKAGMMSVWDKWGRMRPVTVVEVQDNVVVQAKTAAKEGYDGLQVGAGWQKDKRVSMGVLKHFENRGIECKRDLAEFRVTADALLPVGTRLLARHFVPGQFIDVQGTTKGKGFAGVMKRHGFKGGNASHGATKSHRAPGSLGGGTNSHTGGKVVRGKKMPGNMGNGARTQQKLQLYRVDPARNLLFVLGSFPGASGAVVRVTDSKKGVVPDGVPRPPFPTYFPREDDAEVDAEALTMDMGTADPLHIESE
;
A
#
# COMPACT_ATOMS: atom_id res chain seq x y z
N MET A 1 -25.65 -3.78 48.96
CA MET A 1 -24.75 -3.02 48.05
C MET A 1 -23.56 -3.87 47.55
N LEU A 2 -22.78 -4.53 48.42
CA LEU A 2 -21.61 -5.35 48.00
C LEU A 2 -21.95 -6.57 47.10
N LEU A 3 -23.01 -7.30 47.42
CA LEU A 3 -23.44 -8.51 46.69
C LEU A 3 -23.86 -8.24 45.23
N LEU A 4 -24.52 -7.11 44.99
CA LEU A 4 -24.91 -6.65 43.65
C LEU A 4 -23.69 -6.29 42.79
N ALA A 5 -22.68 -5.63 43.38
CA ALA A 5 -21.43 -5.30 42.72
C ALA A 5 -20.60 -6.57 42.39
N LEU A 6 -20.61 -7.57 43.28
CA LEU A 6 -19.92 -8.85 43.06
C LEU A 6 -20.58 -9.66 41.92
N SER A 7 -21.91 -9.72 41.90
CA SER A 7 -22.71 -10.38 40.86
C SER A 7 -22.50 -9.74 39.48
N ALA A 8 -22.51 -8.40 39.41
CA ALA A 8 -22.23 -7.67 38.17
C ALA A 8 -20.81 -7.92 37.65
N ARG A 9 -19.80 -8.00 38.54
CA ARG A 9 -18.42 -8.35 38.17
C ARG A 9 -18.30 -9.79 37.67
N LEU A 10 -19.00 -10.74 38.29
CA LEU A 10 -19.02 -12.14 37.87
C LEU A 10 -19.70 -12.32 36.50
N ALA A 11 -20.83 -11.63 36.29
CA ALA A 11 -21.55 -11.63 35.01
C ALA A 11 -20.72 -11.00 33.89
N ALA A 12 -19.98 -9.91 34.16
CA ALA A 12 -19.06 -9.30 33.21
C ALA A 12 -17.89 -10.25 32.85
N ARG A 13 -17.32 -10.95 33.83
CA ARG A 13 -16.28 -11.98 33.60
C ARG A 13 -16.81 -13.16 32.78
N ARG A 14 -18.00 -13.69 33.09
CA ARG A 14 -18.64 -14.75 32.30
C ARG A 14 -18.96 -14.30 30.86
N ARG A 15 -19.47 -13.08 30.67
CA ARG A 15 -19.72 -12.51 29.34
C ARG A 15 -18.42 -12.28 28.55
N ALA A 16 -17.34 -11.87 29.20
CA ALA A 16 -16.03 -11.75 28.58
C ALA A 16 -15.46 -13.13 28.17
N GLY A 17 -15.55 -14.13 29.04
CA GLY A 17 -15.14 -15.51 28.74
C GLY A 17 -15.90 -16.11 27.55
N LEU A 18 -17.24 -16.03 27.56
CA LEU A 18 -18.08 -16.51 26.45
C LEU A 18 -17.83 -15.79 25.12
N ARG A 19 -17.43 -14.51 25.15
CA ARG A 19 -17.02 -13.78 23.94
C ARG A 19 -15.67 -14.25 23.42
N LEU A 20 -14.75 -14.57 24.32
CA LEU A 20 -13.41 -15.05 23.97
C LEU A 20 -13.47 -16.46 23.39
N GLU A 21 -14.30 -17.34 23.95
CA GLU A 21 -14.56 -18.67 23.37
C GLU A 21 -15.29 -18.60 22.01
N ARG A 22 -16.24 -17.67 21.84
CA ARG A 22 -16.86 -17.42 20.52
C ARG A 22 -15.88 -16.86 19.50
N ALA A 23 -14.96 -16.00 19.92
CA ALA A 23 -13.92 -15.46 19.04
C ALA A 23 -12.90 -16.55 18.62
N LEU A 24 -12.51 -17.42 19.56
CA LEU A 24 -11.62 -18.55 19.28
C LEU A 24 -12.27 -19.59 18.36
N SER A 25 -13.54 -19.94 18.61
CA SER A 25 -14.30 -20.85 17.73
C SER A 25 -14.59 -20.24 16.36
N ALA A 26 -14.91 -18.94 16.28
CA ALA A 26 -15.03 -18.24 15.00
C ALA A 26 -13.70 -18.23 14.23
N GLY A 27 -12.60 -17.96 14.93
CA GLY A 27 -11.24 -18.01 14.36
C GLY A 27 -10.87 -19.39 13.84
N ALA A 28 -11.26 -20.47 14.52
CA ALA A 28 -11.02 -21.84 14.07
C ALA A 28 -11.84 -22.20 12.81
N VAL A 29 -13.11 -21.78 12.74
CA VAL A 29 -13.96 -21.95 11.54
C VAL A 29 -13.39 -21.14 10.36
N GLN A 30 -12.87 -19.94 10.64
CA GLN A 30 -12.23 -19.10 9.63
C GLN A 30 -10.91 -19.70 9.14
N ALA A 31 -10.10 -20.29 10.01
CA ALA A 31 -8.88 -21.02 9.61
C ALA A 31 -9.20 -22.21 8.70
N GLN A 32 -10.27 -22.96 8.99
CA GLN A 32 -10.76 -24.04 8.12
C GLN A 32 -11.24 -23.52 6.75
N GLN A 33 -11.90 -22.36 6.70
CA GLN A 33 -12.30 -21.72 5.43
C GLN A 33 -11.11 -21.21 4.61
N VAL A 34 -10.04 -20.74 5.27
CA VAL A 34 -8.79 -20.33 4.60
C VAL A 34 -8.10 -21.53 3.96
N ALA A 35 -8.05 -22.67 4.66
CA ALA A 35 -7.44 -23.90 4.16
C ALA A 35 -8.17 -24.50 2.94
N ALA A 36 -9.46 -24.22 2.79
CA ALA A 36 -10.29 -24.71 1.68
C ALA A 36 -10.21 -23.85 0.40
N LEU A 37 -9.36 -22.82 0.36
CA LEU A 37 -9.22 -21.95 -0.81
C LEU A 37 -8.33 -22.58 -1.88
N ALA A 38 -8.89 -22.74 -3.08
CA ALA A 38 -8.14 -23.14 -4.26
C ALA A 38 -7.75 -21.91 -5.11
N PRO A 39 -6.62 -21.98 -5.83
CA PRO A 39 -6.34 -21.08 -6.93
C PRO A 39 -7.50 -21.08 -7.94
N ARG A 40 -7.81 -19.91 -8.50
CA ARG A 40 -8.85 -19.73 -9.52
C ARG A 40 -8.27 -19.04 -10.73
N ASP A 41 -8.93 -19.21 -11.88
CA ASP A 41 -8.54 -18.50 -13.10
C ASP A 41 -8.84 -17.02 -13.00
N TRP A 42 -7.94 -16.21 -13.56
CA TRP A 42 -8.07 -14.77 -13.54
C TRP A 42 -8.89 -14.28 -14.74
N ALA A 43 -10.12 -13.81 -14.49
CA ALA A 43 -10.94 -13.16 -15.51
C ALA A 43 -10.51 -11.70 -15.75
N ALA A 44 -10.85 -11.15 -16.91
CA ALA A 44 -10.38 -9.84 -17.37
C ALA A 44 -10.82 -8.67 -16.46
N ASP A 45 -12.05 -8.74 -15.92
CA ASP A 45 -12.60 -7.70 -15.05
C ASP A 45 -12.25 -7.89 -13.58
N SER A 46 -11.61 -9.00 -13.23
CA SER A 46 -11.32 -9.36 -11.85
C SER A 46 -10.22 -8.50 -11.25
N ARG A 47 -10.48 -8.01 -10.04
CA ARG A 47 -9.55 -7.17 -9.30
C ARG A 47 -9.12 -7.86 -8.00
N ARG A 48 -7.84 -8.20 -7.94
CA ARG A 48 -7.17 -8.79 -6.79
C ARG A 48 -7.03 -7.82 -5.61
N PRO A 49 -6.87 -8.34 -4.38
CA PRO A 49 -6.42 -7.54 -3.25
C PRO A 49 -5.03 -6.95 -3.51
N GLY A 50 -4.70 -5.88 -2.78
CA GLY A 50 -3.33 -5.39 -2.71
C GLY A 50 -2.69 -5.71 -1.37
N LEU A 51 -1.42 -5.32 -1.24
CA LEU A 51 -0.65 -5.48 -0.03
C LEU A 51 -0.39 -4.13 0.65
N LEU A 52 -0.25 -4.18 1.96
CA LEU A 52 0.41 -3.12 2.71
C LEU A 52 1.88 -3.49 2.90
N GLY A 53 2.76 -2.51 2.85
CA GLY A 53 4.17 -2.71 3.09
C GLY A 53 4.81 -1.48 3.73
N ARG A 54 6.04 -1.64 4.18
CA ARG A 54 6.88 -0.54 4.65
C ARG A 54 8.03 -0.30 3.71
N LYS A 55 8.24 0.96 3.34
CA LYS A 55 9.40 1.35 2.55
C LYS A 55 10.66 1.17 3.39
N ALA A 56 11.44 0.13 3.18
CA ALA A 56 12.66 -0.10 3.96
C ALA A 56 13.75 0.91 3.56
N GLY A 57 13.97 1.09 2.26
CA GLY A 57 15.02 1.97 1.74
C GLY A 57 15.20 1.84 0.24
N MET A 58 16.27 2.43 -0.27
CA MET A 58 16.69 2.33 -1.67
C MET A 58 18.07 1.71 -1.75
N MET A 59 18.32 0.92 -2.78
CA MET A 59 19.62 0.35 -3.10
C MET A 59 19.79 0.27 -4.62
N SER A 60 21.01 0.06 -5.07
CA SER A 60 21.30 -0.28 -6.47
C SER A 60 21.54 -1.78 -6.58
N VAL A 61 21.04 -2.37 -7.65
CA VAL A 61 21.33 -3.76 -8.04
C VAL A 61 21.94 -3.73 -9.44
N TRP A 62 22.87 -4.65 -9.68
CA TRP A 62 23.46 -4.84 -11.00
C TRP A 62 22.72 -5.98 -11.71
N ASP A 63 22.34 -5.71 -12.94
CA ASP A 63 21.74 -6.71 -13.82
C ASP A 63 22.80 -7.70 -14.33
N LYS A 64 22.32 -8.79 -14.96
CA LYS A 64 23.17 -9.75 -15.67
C LYS A 64 24.05 -9.14 -16.76
N TRP A 65 23.61 -8.04 -17.39
CA TRP A 65 24.37 -7.33 -18.43
C TRP A 65 25.23 -6.18 -17.88
N GLY A 66 25.41 -6.08 -16.56
CA GLY A 66 26.23 -5.02 -15.98
C GLY A 66 25.57 -3.63 -15.99
N ARG A 67 24.25 -3.53 -16.21
CA ARG A 67 23.51 -2.26 -16.03
C ARG A 67 23.15 -2.07 -14.55
N MET A 68 23.42 -0.87 -14.01
CA MET A 68 22.98 -0.49 -12.67
C MET A 68 21.50 -0.08 -12.68
N ARG A 69 20.69 -0.72 -11.82
CA ARG A 69 19.28 -0.38 -11.62
C ARG A 69 19.01 0.12 -10.21
N PRO A 70 18.38 1.31 -10.05
CA PRO A 70 17.91 1.76 -8.75
C PRO A 70 16.63 1.00 -8.37
N VAL A 71 16.67 0.33 -7.21
CA VAL A 71 15.52 -0.38 -6.64
C VAL A 71 15.15 0.22 -5.28
N THR A 72 13.86 0.30 -5.00
CA THR A 72 13.33 0.62 -3.68
C THR A 72 12.75 -0.66 -3.06
N VAL A 73 13.17 -0.95 -1.83
CA VAL A 73 12.76 -2.15 -1.10
C VAL A 73 11.49 -1.86 -0.29
N VAL A 74 10.49 -2.72 -0.44
CA VAL A 74 9.27 -2.74 0.36
C VAL A 74 9.23 -4.01 1.18
N GLU A 75 9.14 -3.87 2.50
CA GLU A 75 8.97 -4.98 3.43
C GLU A 75 7.47 -5.23 3.67
N VAL A 76 7.02 -6.45 3.45
CA VAL A 76 5.64 -6.87 3.69
C VAL A 76 5.55 -7.46 5.10
N GLN A 77 5.19 -6.63 6.07
CA GLN A 77 5.11 -7.03 7.48
C GLN A 77 3.74 -7.63 7.81
N ASP A 78 3.67 -8.95 7.93
CA ASP A 78 2.53 -9.72 8.47
C ASP A 78 1.15 -9.17 8.03
N ASN A 79 0.90 -9.23 6.73
CA ASN A 79 -0.38 -8.82 6.17
C ASN A 79 -1.44 -9.89 6.39
N VAL A 80 -2.56 -9.49 6.99
CA VAL A 80 -3.69 -10.38 7.25
C VAL A 80 -4.99 -9.69 6.84
N VAL A 81 -5.91 -10.45 6.23
CA VAL A 81 -7.26 -9.98 5.94
C VAL A 81 -8.05 -9.87 7.24
N VAL A 82 -8.44 -8.65 7.60
CA VAL A 82 -9.18 -8.34 8.83
C VAL A 82 -10.67 -8.42 8.58
N GLN A 83 -11.17 -7.84 7.48
CA GLN A 83 -12.61 -7.85 7.20
C GLN A 83 -12.85 -8.02 5.71
N ALA A 84 -13.74 -8.96 5.36
CA ALA A 84 -14.37 -9.00 4.06
C ALA A 84 -15.65 -8.15 4.09
N LYS A 85 -15.74 -7.18 3.18
CA LYS A 85 -16.92 -6.35 2.92
C LYS A 85 -17.58 -6.84 1.64
N THR A 86 -18.90 -6.85 1.65
CA THR A 86 -19.73 -7.41 0.59
C THR A 86 -20.72 -6.36 0.09
N ALA A 87 -21.02 -6.37 -1.21
CA ALA A 87 -21.95 -5.43 -1.82
C ALA A 87 -23.32 -5.36 -1.11
N ALA A 88 -23.83 -6.50 -0.62
CA ALA A 88 -25.12 -6.58 0.05
C ALA A 88 -25.20 -5.79 1.38
N LYS A 89 -24.09 -5.66 2.11
CA LYS A 89 -24.07 -5.00 3.43
C LYS A 89 -23.46 -3.60 3.36
N GLU A 90 -22.36 -3.43 2.63
CA GLU A 90 -21.59 -2.17 2.58
C GLU A 90 -21.73 -1.40 1.26
N GLY A 91 -22.44 -1.95 0.26
CA GLY A 91 -22.63 -1.32 -1.04
C GLY A 91 -21.46 -1.47 -2.02
N TYR A 92 -20.40 -2.20 -1.64
CA TYR A 92 -19.30 -2.60 -2.52
C TYR A 92 -18.55 -3.81 -1.96
N ASP A 93 -17.83 -4.52 -2.84
CA ASP A 93 -16.94 -5.60 -2.45
C ASP A 93 -15.53 -5.07 -2.14
N GLY A 94 -14.99 -5.49 -1.00
CA GLY A 94 -13.70 -4.99 -0.53
C GLY A 94 -13.09 -5.82 0.59
N LEU A 95 -11.76 -5.79 0.67
CA LEU A 95 -11.00 -6.43 1.74
C LEU A 95 -10.28 -5.37 2.55
N GLN A 96 -10.48 -5.38 3.86
CA GLN A 96 -9.65 -4.65 4.80
C GLN A 96 -8.47 -5.52 5.19
N VAL A 97 -7.26 -5.03 4.93
CA VAL A 97 -6.00 -5.72 5.25
C VAL A 97 -5.31 -4.94 6.35
N GLY A 98 -4.82 -5.67 7.35
CA GLY A 98 -3.98 -5.15 8.42
C GLY A 98 -2.53 -5.58 8.25
N ALA A 99 -1.60 -4.70 8.61
CA ALA A 99 -0.17 -4.91 8.50
C ALA A 99 0.58 -4.56 9.79
N GLY A 100 1.64 -5.32 10.06
CA GLY A 100 2.54 -5.15 11.17
C GLY A 100 1.90 -5.41 12.53
N TRP A 101 2.74 -5.57 13.55
CA TRP A 101 2.29 -5.86 14.90
C TRP A 101 2.14 -4.58 15.75
N GLN A 102 1.10 -4.54 16.61
CA GLN A 102 0.88 -3.47 17.58
C GLN A 102 0.44 -4.04 18.92
N LYS A 103 0.95 -3.47 20.02
CA LYS A 103 0.52 -3.82 21.38
C LYS A 103 -0.91 -3.35 21.64
N ASP A 104 -1.75 -4.19 22.25
CA ASP A 104 -3.16 -3.89 22.54
C ASP A 104 -3.37 -2.57 23.28
N LYS A 105 -2.50 -2.26 24.25
CA LYS A 105 -2.57 -1.01 25.03
C LYS A 105 -2.34 0.28 24.24
N ARG A 106 -1.84 0.19 23.00
CA ARG A 106 -1.61 1.33 22.09
C ARG A 106 -2.75 1.53 21.11
N VAL A 107 -3.75 0.64 21.12
CA VAL A 107 -4.90 0.66 20.22
C VAL A 107 -6.11 1.22 20.97
N SER A 108 -6.96 1.97 20.28
CA SER A 108 -8.21 2.45 20.87
C SER A 108 -9.18 1.28 21.10
N MET A 109 -10.00 1.36 22.14
CA MET A 109 -10.93 0.27 22.51
C MET A 109 -11.87 -0.17 21.39
N GLY A 110 -12.27 0.73 20.50
CA GLY A 110 -13.13 0.40 19.36
C GLY A 110 -12.41 -0.48 18.33
N VAL A 111 -11.17 -0.14 18.01
CA VAL A 111 -10.33 -0.92 17.08
C VAL A 111 -9.89 -2.24 17.71
N LEU A 112 -9.60 -2.27 19.02
CA LEU A 112 -9.30 -3.50 19.74
C LEU A 112 -10.46 -4.51 19.65
N LYS A 113 -11.69 -4.07 19.97
CA LYS A 113 -12.89 -4.90 19.84
C LYS A 113 -13.14 -5.36 18.40
N HIS A 114 -12.80 -4.52 17.42
CA HIS A 114 -12.90 -4.89 16.00
C HIS A 114 -12.01 -6.09 15.67
N PHE A 115 -10.79 -6.14 16.20
CA PHE A 115 -9.88 -7.28 16.05
C PHE A 115 -10.32 -8.50 16.87
N GLU A 116 -10.69 -8.31 18.14
CA GLU A 116 -11.16 -9.39 19.03
C GLU A 116 -12.38 -10.13 18.47
N ASN A 117 -13.37 -9.40 17.94
CA ASN A 117 -14.56 -9.99 17.35
C ASN A 117 -14.27 -10.91 16.15
N ARG A 118 -13.07 -10.81 15.57
CA ARG A 118 -12.63 -11.56 14.40
C ARG A 118 -11.52 -12.55 14.72
N GLY A 119 -11.09 -12.62 15.98
CA GLY A 119 -10.02 -13.51 16.42
C GLY A 119 -8.65 -13.17 15.80
N ILE A 120 -8.41 -11.92 15.40
CA ILE A 120 -7.14 -11.50 14.79
C ILE A 120 -6.35 -10.66 15.79
N GLU A 121 -5.03 -10.81 15.77
CA GLU A 121 -4.13 -9.98 16.57
C GLU A 121 -4.15 -8.51 16.13
N CYS A 122 -3.90 -7.60 17.07
CA CYS A 122 -3.83 -6.17 16.79
C CYS A 122 -2.76 -5.84 15.73
N LYS A 123 -3.20 -5.28 14.61
CA LYS A 123 -2.31 -4.78 13.55
C LYS A 123 -2.07 -3.29 13.67
N ARG A 124 -0.89 -2.84 13.22
CA ARG A 124 -0.48 -1.43 13.35
C ARG A 124 -1.15 -0.53 12.32
N ASP A 125 -1.22 -1.00 11.08
CA ASP A 125 -1.67 -0.22 9.94
C ASP A 125 -2.84 -0.96 9.28
N LEU A 126 -3.91 -0.24 8.90
CA LEU A 126 -5.10 -0.80 8.26
C LEU A 126 -5.38 -0.06 6.96
N ALA A 127 -5.71 -0.80 5.90
CA ALA A 127 -6.15 -0.20 4.64
C ALA A 127 -7.18 -1.08 3.93
N GLU A 128 -8.01 -0.44 3.13
CA GLU A 128 -9.08 -1.10 2.38
C GLU A 128 -8.75 -1.19 0.90
N PHE A 129 -8.94 -2.38 0.34
CA PHE A 129 -8.77 -2.70 -1.07
C PHE A 129 -10.11 -3.05 -1.67
N ARG A 130 -10.49 -2.31 -2.73
CA ARG A 130 -11.63 -2.69 -3.55
C ARG A 130 -11.24 -3.89 -4.39
N VAL A 131 -12.02 -4.94 -4.29
CA VAL A 131 -11.83 -6.21 -5.00
C VAL A 131 -13.12 -6.58 -5.71
N THR A 132 -13.05 -7.53 -6.62
CA THR A 132 -14.24 -8.16 -7.21
C THR A 132 -14.71 -9.33 -6.34
N ALA A 133 -15.96 -9.75 -6.52
CA ALA A 133 -16.59 -10.78 -5.68
C ALA A 133 -15.88 -12.15 -5.76
N ASP A 134 -15.28 -12.47 -6.91
CA ASP A 134 -14.47 -13.67 -7.15
C ASP A 134 -13.11 -13.67 -6.42
N ALA A 135 -12.61 -12.48 -6.08
CA ALA A 135 -11.35 -12.24 -5.38
C ALA A 135 -11.53 -12.00 -3.86
N LEU A 136 -12.72 -12.26 -3.32
CA LEU A 136 -12.98 -12.18 -1.89
C LEU A 136 -12.25 -13.29 -1.13
N LEU A 137 -11.50 -12.89 -0.11
CA LEU A 137 -10.77 -13.78 0.78
C LEU A 137 -11.43 -13.81 2.16
N PRO A 138 -11.44 -14.98 2.83
CA PRO A 138 -11.92 -15.09 4.19
C PRO A 138 -11.02 -14.31 5.15
N VAL A 139 -11.63 -13.90 6.26
CA VAL A 139 -10.96 -13.24 7.37
C VAL A 139 -9.90 -14.18 7.96
N GLY A 140 -8.72 -13.64 8.27
CA GLY A 140 -7.58 -14.41 8.78
C GLY A 140 -6.60 -14.89 7.69
N THR A 141 -6.93 -14.76 6.41
CA THR A 141 -6.01 -15.13 5.31
C THR A 141 -4.74 -14.25 5.36
N ARG A 142 -3.56 -14.89 5.36
CA ARG A 142 -2.26 -14.18 5.29
C ARG A 142 -1.91 -13.87 3.84
N LEU A 143 -1.38 -12.68 3.59
CA LEU A 143 -0.96 -12.24 2.27
C LEU A 143 0.57 -12.09 2.23
N LEU A 144 1.23 -12.91 1.42
CA LEU A 144 2.68 -12.96 1.30
C LEU A 144 3.21 -12.09 0.14
N ALA A 145 4.51 -11.83 0.12
CA ALA A 145 5.16 -11.08 -0.97
C ALA A 145 4.99 -11.77 -2.34
N ARG A 146 4.96 -13.10 -2.37
CA ARG A 146 4.69 -13.95 -3.56
C ARG A 146 3.31 -13.74 -4.19
N HIS A 147 2.43 -12.98 -3.54
CA HIS A 147 1.23 -12.46 -4.18
C HIS A 147 1.57 -11.76 -5.50
N PHE A 148 2.72 -11.10 -5.59
CA PHE A 148 3.21 -10.45 -6.81
C PHE A 148 4.31 -11.27 -7.49
N VAL A 149 4.34 -11.23 -8.83
CA VAL A 149 5.32 -11.95 -9.66
C VAL A 149 6.33 -10.95 -10.23
N PRO A 150 7.64 -11.25 -10.20
CA PRO A 150 8.65 -10.35 -10.75
C PRO A 150 8.44 -10.14 -12.26
N GLY A 151 8.73 -8.93 -12.74
CA GLY A 151 8.50 -8.49 -14.12
C GLY A 151 7.17 -7.77 -14.32
N GLN A 152 6.17 -8.00 -13.46
CA GLN A 152 4.86 -7.35 -13.58
C GLN A 152 4.90 -5.85 -13.21
N PHE A 153 3.88 -5.11 -13.65
CA PHE A 153 3.67 -3.71 -13.24
C PHE A 153 2.77 -3.58 -12.01
N ILE A 154 3.20 -2.73 -11.07
CA ILE A 154 2.49 -2.41 -9.85
C ILE A 154 2.29 -0.89 -9.71
N ASP A 155 1.26 -0.52 -8.96
CA ASP A 155 1.03 0.86 -8.50
C ASP A 155 1.33 0.94 -6.99
N VAL A 156 2.11 1.94 -6.60
CA VAL A 156 2.49 2.16 -5.19
C VAL A 156 1.93 3.49 -4.71
N GLN A 157 1.06 3.44 -3.72
CA GLN A 157 0.51 4.62 -3.05
C GLN A 157 1.17 4.82 -1.69
N GLY A 158 1.51 6.06 -1.38
CA GLY A 158 2.11 6.41 -0.08
C GLY A 158 1.90 7.88 0.25
N THR A 159 2.11 8.22 1.52
CA THR A 159 2.10 9.61 1.98
C THR A 159 3.43 10.26 1.64
N THR A 160 3.36 11.35 0.88
CA THR A 160 4.56 12.11 0.48
C THR A 160 5.25 12.76 1.67
N LYS A 161 6.59 12.89 1.60
CA LYS A 161 7.39 13.59 2.62
C LYS A 161 6.89 15.03 2.79
N GLY A 162 6.55 15.41 4.02
CA GLY A 162 6.14 16.77 4.36
C GLY A 162 7.30 17.76 4.19
N LYS A 163 7.00 18.94 3.63
CA LYS A 163 7.93 20.05 3.46
C LYS A 163 7.49 21.31 4.23
N GLY A 164 6.44 21.20 5.05
CA GLY A 164 5.86 22.30 5.82
C GLY A 164 5.23 23.38 4.92
N PHE A 165 5.22 24.62 5.40
CA PHE A 165 4.79 25.78 4.62
C PHE A 165 5.84 26.11 3.55
N ALA A 166 5.54 25.80 2.29
CA ALA A 166 6.43 26.04 1.17
C ALA A 166 6.05 27.32 0.41
N GLY A 167 7.05 28.16 0.12
CA GLY A 167 6.91 29.30 -0.77
C GLY A 167 6.58 28.89 -2.22
N VAL A 168 6.10 29.85 -3.02
CA VAL A 168 5.60 29.60 -4.39
C VAL A 168 6.63 28.98 -5.34
N MET A 169 7.89 29.37 -5.21
CA MET A 169 8.96 28.81 -6.05
C MET A 169 9.15 27.31 -5.78
N LYS A 170 9.18 26.90 -4.50
CA LYS A 170 9.36 25.48 -4.11
C LYS A 170 8.10 24.64 -4.36
N ARG A 171 6.92 25.22 -4.11
CA ARG A 171 5.63 24.52 -4.20
C ARG A 171 5.16 24.34 -5.64
N HIS A 172 5.36 25.36 -6.49
CA HIS A 172 4.78 25.42 -7.83
C HIS A 172 5.80 25.66 -8.96
N GLY A 173 7.10 25.80 -8.65
CA GLY A 173 8.14 26.01 -9.66
C GLY A 173 8.15 27.40 -10.29
N PHE A 174 7.68 28.43 -9.57
CA PHE A 174 7.72 29.82 -10.08
C PHE A 174 9.16 30.33 -10.20
N LYS A 175 9.45 31.12 -11.24
CA LYS A 175 10.81 31.64 -11.53
C LYS A 175 11.31 32.69 -10.53
N GLY A 176 10.42 33.45 -9.89
CA GLY A 176 10.79 34.57 -9.02
C GLY A 176 11.02 35.88 -9.80
N GLY A 177 11.44 36.92 -9.08
CA GLY A 177 11.85 38.21 -9.66
C GLY A 177 13.35 38.31 -9.88
N ASN A 178 13.82 39.35 -10.57
CA ASN A 178 15.24 39.60 -10.81
C ASN A 178 16.01 39.71 -9.48
N ALA A 179 17.27 39.26 -9.46
CA ALA A 179 18.13 39.37 -8.29
C ALA A 179 18.83 40.74 -8.21
N SER A 180 19.18 41.34 -9.35
CA SER A 180 19.86 42.62 -9.51
C SER A 180 18.98 43.64 -10.26
N HIS A 181 19.55 44.79 -10.66
CA HIS A 181 18.89 45.87 -11.40
C HIS A 181 17.70 46.51 -10.64
N GLY A 182 17.93 46.89 -9.38
CA GLY A 182 16.96 47.67 -8.59
C GLY A 182 15.76 46.88 -8.07
N ALA A 183 15.80 45.54 -8.10
CA ALA A 183 14.74 44.72 -7.53
C ALA A 183 14.66 44.87 -6.01
N THR A 184 13.58 45.48 -5.52
CA THR A 184 13.36 45.68 -4.08
C THR A 184 12.40 44.64 -3.51
N LYS A 185 12.91 43.72 -2.66
CA LYS A 185 12.13 42.74 -1.86
C LYS A 185 11.21 41.79 -2.64
N SER A 186 11.34 41.71 -3.97
CA SER A 186 10.45 40.93 -4.84
C SER A 186 11.06 39.63 -5.39
N HIS A 187 12.31 39.31 -5.03
CA HIS A 187 13.07 38.18 -5.60
C HIS A 187 12.32 36.83 -5.53
N ARG A 188 11.55 36.60 -4.45
CA ARG A 188 10.77 35.36 -4.24
C ARG A 188 9.26 35.58 -4.21
N ALA A 189 8.80 36.76 -4.61
CA ALA A 189 7.39 37.11 -4.64
C ALA A 189 6.64 36.31 -5.73
N PRO A 190 5.34 36.03 -5.56
CA PRO A 190 4.54 35.31 -6.54
C PRO A 190 4.23 36.09 -7.82
N GLY A 191 4.47 37.41 -7.86
CA GLY A 191 4.03 38.28 -8.93
C GLY A 191 2.52 38.55 -8.87
N SER A 192 1.93 38.94 -10.01
CA SER A 192 0.50 39.27 -10.08
C SER A 192 -0.39 38.04 -9.85
N LEU A 193 -1.40 38.19 -8.99
CA LEU A 193 -2.32 37.12 -8.60
C LEU A 193 -3.60 37.08 -9.46
N GLY A 194 -3.97 38.19 -10.09
CA GLY A 194 -5.20 38.31 -10.87
C GLY A 194 -5.22 39.55 -11.76
N GLY A 195 -6.24 39.63 -12.62
CA GLY A 195 -6.51 40.84 -13.42
C GLY A 195 -7.22 41.91 -12.58
N GLY A 196 -7.14 43.16 -13.03
CA GLY A 196 -7.88 44.29 -12.44
C GLY A 196 -9.40 44.12 -12.56
N THR A 197 -10.15 45.07 -12.03
CA THR A 197 -11.63 45.11 -12.04
C THR A 197 -12.22 44.97 -13.44
N ASN A 198 -11.54 45.48 -14.47
CA ASN A 198 -11.97 45.44 -15.87
C ASN A 198 -11.69 44.10 -16.57
N SER A 199 -11.25 43.07 -15.84
CA SER A 199 -11.02 41.73 -16.38
C SER A 199 -12.23 40.82 -16.17
N HIS A 200 -12.34 39.74 -16.96
CA HIS A 200 -13.38 38.72 -16.88
C HIS A 200 -13.60 38.11 -15.48
N THR A 201 -12.66 38.29 -14.55
CA THR A 201 -12.76 37.79 -13.16
C THR A 201 -13.29 38.84 -12.17
N GLY A 202 -13.61 40.06 -12.63
CA GLY A 202 -14.19 41.12 -11.80
C GLY A 202 -13.32 41.52 -10.60
N GLY A 203 -11.99 41.56 -10.78
CA GLY A 203 -11.04 41.92 -9.71
C GLY A 203 -10.84 40.87 -8.62
N LYS A 204 -11.43 39.67 -8.74
CA LYS A 204 -11.28 38.58 -7.76
C LYS A 204 -10.12 37.65 -8.14
N VAL A 205 -9.51 37.02 -7.12
CA VAL A 205 -8.57 35.93 -7.36
C VAL A 205 -9.35 34.64 -7.63
N VAL A 206 -9.08 34.00 -8.77
CA VAL A 206 -9.75 32.75 -9.18
C VAL A 206 -9.47 31.63 -8.16
N ARG A 207 -10.50 30.84 -7.84
CA ARG A 207 -10.36 29.66 -6.99
C ARG A 207 -9.37 28.67 -7.60
N GLY A 208 -8.49 28.10 -6.78
CA GLY A 208 -7.42 27.20 -7.24
C GLY A 208 -6.17 27.92 -7.75
N LYS A 209 -6.08 29.25 -7.65
CA LYS A 209 -4.84 29.99 -7.94
C LYS A 209 -3.68 29.45 -7.10
N LYS A 210 -2.54 29.22 -7.76
CA LYS A 210 -1.32 28.73 -7.14
C LYS A 210 -0.74 29.77 -6.17
N MET A 211 -0.71 29.43 -4.89
CA MET A 211 -0.25 30.27 -3.77
C MET A 211 0.74 29.52 -2.88
N PRO A 212 1.51 30.19 -1.99
CA PRO A 212 2.33 29.49 -1.00
C PRO A 212 1.43 28.73 -0.02
N GLY A 213 1.97 27.71 0.65
CA GLY A 213 1.18 26.91 1.59
C GLY A 213 1.80 25.55 1.89
N ASN A 214 1.06 24.71 2.61
CA ASN A 214 1.52 23.38 2.98
C ASN A 214 1.83 22.53 1.73
N MET A 215 3.00 21.89 1.73
CA MET A 215 3.47 21.01 0.66
C MET A 215 3.89 19.65 1.22
N GLY A 216 3.44 18.58 0.56
CA GLY A 216 3.68 17.20 1.01
C GLY A 216 2.60 16.74 1.99
N ASN A 217 2.90 15.67 2.75
CA ASN A 217 1.98 15.02 3.69
C ASN A 217 0.61 14.62 3.07
N GLY A 218 0.58 14.43 1.75
CA GLY A 218 -0.60 14.00 1.02
C GLY A 218 -0.37 12.64 0.39
N ALA A 219 -1.44 11.86 0.25
CA ALA A 219 -1.41 10.59 -0.46
C ALA A 219 -1.17 10.81 -1.97
N ARG A 220 -0.15 10.14 -2.50
CA ARG A 220 0.13 10.09 -3.94
C ARG A 220 0.38 8.66 -4.37
N THR A 221 0.03 8.37 -5.62
CA THR A 221 0.24 7.06 -6.24
C THR A 221 1.23 7.23 -7.37
N GLN A 222 2.32 6.49 -7.31
CA GLN A 222 3.21 6.30 -8.44
C GLN A 222 2.72 5.08 -9.21
N GLN A 223 2.40 5.28 -10.48
CA GLN A 223 1.83 4.24 -11.33
C GLN A 223 2.90 3.59 -12.20
N LYS A 224 2.62 2.37 -12.67
CA LYS A 224 3.43 1.63 -13.66
C LYS A 224 4.89 1.46 -13.22
N LEU A 225 5.08 1.05 -11.97
CA LEU A 225 6.41 0.65 -11.48
C LEU A 225 6.61 -0.84 -11.77
N GLN A 226 7.80 -1.22 -12.22
CA GLN A 226 8.11 -2.62 -12.51
C GLN A 226 8.68 -3.30 -11.27
N LEU A 227 8.23 -4.52 -10.99
CA LEU A 227 8.76 -5.33 -9.90
C LEU A 227 10.01 -6.08 -10.38
N TYR A 228 11.16 -5.82 -9.76
CA TYR A 228 12.44 -6.40 -10.14
C TYR A 228 12.65 -7.81 -9.59
N ARG A 229 12.43 -7.96 -8.28
CA ARG A 229 12.71 -9.17 -7.52
C ARG A 229 11.76 -9.30 -6.36
N VAL A 230 11.43 -10.52 -5.98
CA VAL A 230 10.65 -10.87 -4.80
C VAL A 230 11.50 -11.82 -3.95
N ASP A 231 11.66 -11.49 -2.67
CA ASP A 231 12.31 -12.35 -1.68
C ASP A 231 11.23 -12.89 -0.74
N PRO A 232 10.75 -14.13 -0.95
CA PRO A 232 9.69 -14.73 -0.13
C PRO A 232 10.14 -15.02 1.30
N ALA A 233 11.37 -15.48 1.51
CA ALA A 233 11.90 -15.80 2.84
C ALA A 233 11.88 -14.59 3.78
N ARG A 234 12.19 -13.40 3.26
CA ARG A 234 12.16 -12.14 4.02
C ARG A 234 10.91 -11.30 3.78
N ASN A 235 9.98 -11.77 2.94
CA ASN A 235 8.81 -11.04 2.49
C ASN A 235 9.13 -9.62 1.96
N LEU A 236 10.15 -9.51 1.10
CA LEU A 236 10.57 -8.25 0.49
C LEU A 236 10.18 -8.16 -0.99
N LEU A 237 9.80 -6.96 -1.41
CA LEU A 237 9.57 -6.60 -2.81
C LEU A 237 10.62 -5.57 -3.23
N PHE A 238 11.30 -5.83 -4.35
CA PHE A 238 12.27 -4.91 -4.94
C PHE A 238 11.62 -4.23 -6.14
N VAL A 239 11.28 -2.96 -6.00
CA VAL A 239 10.54 -2.20 -7.02
C VAL A 239 11.50 -1.27 -7.76
N LEU A 240 11.49 -1.28 -9.08
CA LEU A 240 12.34 -0.38 -9.88
C LEU A 240 11.92 1.08 -9.71
N GLY A 241 12.91 1.95 -9.49
CA GLY A 241 12.71 3.39 -9.36
C GLY A 241 12.35 3.82 -7.95
N SER A 242 11.62 4.93 -7.84
CA SER A 242 11.28 5.57 -6.57
C SER A 242 9.78 5.82 -6.44
N PHE A 243 9.28 5.82 -5.21
CA PHE A 243 7.87 6.03 -4.90
C PHE A 243 7.68 6.88 -3.63
N PRO A 244 6.51 7.50 -3.42
CA PRO A 244 6.29 8.45 -2.33
C PRO A 244 6.44 7.81 -0.95
N GLY A 245 7.00 8.57 0.01
CA GLY A 245 7.21 8.14 1.38
C GLY A 245 8.66 8.26 1.84
N ALA A 246 8.83 8.48 3.14
CA ALA A 246 10.10 8.30 3.82
C ALA A 246 10.38 6.80 4.07
N SER A 247 11.63 6.45 4.34
CA SER A 247 11.96 5.12 4.84
C SER A 247 11.20 4.87 6.16
N GLY A 248 10.66 3.68 6.34
CA GLY A 248 9.74 3.30 7.41
C GLY A 248 8.28 3.69 7.19
N ALA A 249 7.96 4.49 6.16
CA ALA A 249 6.58 4.86 5.87
C ALA A 249 5.81 3.66 5.29
N VAL A 250 4.54 3.58 5.67
CA VAL A 250 3.60 2.62 5.08
C VAL A 250 3.27 3.02 3.66
N VAL A 251 3.29 2.02 2.81
CA VAL A 251 2.90 2.09 1.42
C VAL A 251 1.86 1.02 1.12
N ARG A 252 0.99 1.35 0.19
CA ARG A 252 -0.02 0.47 -0.35
C ARG A 252 0.40 0.06 -1.74
N VAL A 253 0.55 -1.24 -1.96
CA VAL A 253 0.95 -1.82 -3.23
C VAL A 253 -0.26 -2.52 -3.85
N THR A 254 -0.57 -2.21 -5.10
CA THR A 254 -1.64 -2.85 -5.86
C THR A 254 -1.13 -3.22 -7.25
N ASP A 255 -1.81 -4.15 -7.91
CA ASP A 255 -1.61 -4.36 -9.34
C ASP A 255 -1.82 -3.05 -10.10
N SER A 256 -1.04 -2.85 -11.17
CA SER A 256 -1.11 -1.59 -11.89
C SER A 256 -2.43 -1.45 -12.64
N LYS A 257 -3.05 -0.28 -12.54
CA LYS A 257 -4.21 0.05 -13.38
C LYS A 257 -3.82 0.39 -14.82
N LYS A 258 -2.55 0.72 -15.05
CA LYS A 258 -2.04 1.24 -16.32
C LYS A 258 -0.80 0.48 -16.72
N GLY A 259 -0.91 -0.31 -17.77
CA GLY A 259 0.21 -1.06 -18.33
C GLY A 259 -0.30 -2.34 -18.95
N VAL A 260 0.31 -2.72 -20.07
CA VAL A 260 0.15 -4.07 -20.62
C VAL A 260 1.07 -4.96 -19.80
N VAL A 261 0.60 -6.14 -19.39
CA VAL A 261 1.47 -7.16 -18.78
C VAL A 261 2.56 -7.47 -19.80
N PRO A 262 3.86 -7.31 -19.47
CA PRO A 262 4.91 -7.60 -20.43
C PRO A 262 4.84 -9.05 -20.92
N ASP A 263 5.11 -9.26 -22.21
CA ASP A 263 5.15 -10.60 -22.79
C ASP A 263 6.22 -11.45 -22.09
N GLY A 264 5.90 -12.72 -21.83
CA GLY A 264 6.79 -13.65 -21.11
C GLY A 264 6.75 -13.58 -19.59
N VAL A 265 6.01 -12.63 -18.99
CA VAL A 265 5.82 -12.59 -17.53
C VAL A 265 4.66 -13.51 -17.13
N PRO A 266 4.86 -14.47 -16.20
CA PRO A 266 3.78 -15.34 -15.77
C PRO A 266 2.68 -14.53 -15.09
N ARG A 267 1.43 -14.94 -15.32
CA ARG A 267 0.30 -14.28 -14.65
C ARG A 267 0.41 -14.48 -13.13
N PRO A 268 0.21 -13.43 -12.33
CA PRO A 268 0.29 -13.55 -10.89
C PRO A 268 -0.88 -14.38 -10.33
N PRO A 269 -0.67 -15.06 -9.20
CA PRO A 269 -1.59 -16.07 -8.67
C PRO A 269 -2.89 -15.45 -8.17
N PHE A 270 -4.04 -15.98 -8.60
CA PHE A 270 -5.37 -15.47 -8.25
C PHE A 270 -6.13 -16.47 -7.35
N PRO A 271 -6.86 -16.02 -6.32
CA PRO A 271 -6.98 -14.64 -5.81
C PRO A 271 -5.74 -14.10 -5.09
N THR A 272 -4.92 -15.00 -4.54
CA THR A 272 -3.62 -14.71 -3.94
C THR A 272 -2.73 -15.96 -4.02
N TYR A 273 -1.46 -15.83 -3.65
CA TYR A 273 -0.56 -16.97 -3.46
C TYR A 273 -0.90 -17.71 -2.16
N PHE A 274 -1.02 -19.04 -2.23
CA PHE A 274 -1.20 -19.93 -1.09
C PHE A 274 0.06 -20.81 -0.98
N PRO A 275 0.82 -20.72 0.12
CA PRO A 275 1.97 -21.59 0.33
C PRO A 275 1.49 -23.03 0.52
N ARG A 276 2.08 -23.98 -0.20
CA ARG A 276 1.87 -25.43 0.01
C ARG A 276 3.04 -25.98 0.81
N GLU A 277 2.78 -27.03 1.60
CA GLU A 277 3.81 -27.63 2.45
C GLU A 277 5.00 -28.17 1.62
N ASP A 278 4.71 -28.67 0.41
CA ASP A 278 5.72 -29.20 -0.53
C ASP A 278 6.60 -28.10 -1.17
N ASP A 279 6.15 -26.84 -1.18
CA ASP A 279 6.81 -25.74 -1.90
C ASP A 279 7.81 -24.96 -1.01
N ALA A 280 8.09 -25.43 0.21
CA ALA A 280 8.90 -24.70 1.19
C ALA A 280 10.31 -24.32 0.69
N GLU A 281 10.94 -25.17 -0.13
CA GLU A 281 12.24 -24.90 -0.74
C GLU A 281 12.15 -23.83 -1.84
N VAL A 282 11.11 -23.89 -2.67
CA VAL A 282 10.84 -22.91 -3.75
C VAL A 282 10.42 -21.55 -3.17
N ASP A 283 9.81 -21.56 -1.98
CA ASP A 283 9.44 -20.38 -1.20
C ASP A 283 10.62 -19.77 -0.42
N ALA A 284 11.81 -20.37 -0.46
CA ALA A 284 13.02 -19.78 0.10
C ALA A 284 13.84 -19.01 -0.97
N GLU A 285 13.73 -19.40 -2.24
CA GLU A 285 14.50 -18.77 -3.31
C GLU A 285 13.92 -17.42 -3.74
N ALA A 286 14.80 -16.45 -3.95
CA ALA A 286 14.40 -15.12 -4.38
C ALA A 286 14.19 -15.08 -5.90
N LEU A 287 12.96 -14.79 -6.30
CA LEU A 287 12.54 -14.73 -7.70
C LEU A 287 12.94 -13.39 -8.31
N THR A 288 13.77 -13.39 -9.34
CA THR A 288 14.14 -12.19 -10.09
C THR A 288 13.43 -12.20 -11.45
N MET A 289 13.11 -11.02 -11.99
CA MET A 289 12.44 -10.92 -13.28
C MET A 289 13.33 -11.47 -14.39
N ASP A 290 12.73 -12.11 -15.39
CA ASP A 290 13.48 -12.45 -16.59
C ASP A 290 13.87 -11.14 -17.29
N MET A 291 15.15 -11.11 -17.64
CA MET A 291 15.80 -10.01 -18.30
C MET A 291 15.75 -10.19 -19.83
N GLY A 292 15.42 -11.38 -20.34
CA GLY A 292 15.41 -11.64 -21.78
C GLY A 292 16.82 -11.83 -22.34
N THR A 293 16.94 -12.23 -23.60
CA THR A 293 18.20 -12.75 -24.16
C THR A 293 19.11 -11.67 -24.74
N ALA A 294 18.55 -10.57 -25.25
CA ALA A 294 19.32 -9.50 -25.89
C ALA A 294 19.99 -8.58 -24.86
N ASP A 295 21.28 -8.29 -25.05
CA ASP A 295 22.01 -7.32 -24.24
C ASP A 295 21.72 -5.89 -24.74
N PRO A 296 21.10 -5.02 -23.92
CA PRO A 296 20.81 -3.64 -24.30
C PRO A 296 22.06 -2.75 -24.43
N LEU A 297 23.22 -3.21 -23.96
CA LEU A 297 24.50 -2.50 -24.09
C LEU A 297 25.32 -2.98 -25.29
N HIS A 298 24.88 -4.04 -25.96
CA HIS A 298 25.50 -4.48 -27.21
C HIS A 298 25.11 -3.50 -28.32
N ILE A 299 26.02 -2.57 -28.60
CA ILE A 299 25.96 -1.73 -29.80
C ILE A 299 26.62 -2.56 -30.90
N GLU A 300 25.84 -2.99 -31.88
CA GLU A 300 26.43 -3.57 -33.10
C GLU A 300 27.35 -2.50 -33.71
N SER A 301 28.64 -2.78 -33.80
CA SER A 301 29.58 -1.92 -34.49
C SER A 301 29.26 -1.98 -35.99
N GLU A 302 28.70 -0.90 -36.53
CA GLU A 302 28.60 -0.65 -37.97
C GLU A 302 29.99 -0.65 -38.64
#